data_AF-K1SMV5-F1
#
_entry.id   AF-K1SMV5-F1
#
_cell.length_a   1.000
_cell.length_b   1.000
_cell.length_c   1.000
_cell.angle_alpha   90.00
_cell.angle_beta   90.00
_cell.angle_gamma   90.00
#
_symmetry.space_group_name_H-M   'P 1'
#
loop_
_entity.id
_entity.type
_entity.pdbx_description
1 polymer ?
#
loop_
_entity_poly.entity_id
_entity_poly.type
_entity_poly.pdbx_seq_one_letter_code
_entity_poly.pdbx_strand_id
1 'polypeptide(L)'
;AVTAKELTEDIKGYLEIDALKDVRVLVRYDVENISDETYNRALTSVFSEPPVDNVYEETFPYDADNSKVFSVEFLPGQFDQRADSAVQCVKFLNEDEEPVIKTATTYVLEGNISDEEFEQIKNYCINPVDSRETGLEKPETLVTEFEEPADVIIFDGFKDMAEEPLKELYDSLGLAMTFKDFLHIQNY
;
A
#
# COMPACT_ATOMS: atom_id res chain seq x y z
N ALA A 1 -13.06 13.89 6.35
CA ALA A 1 -14.34 13.78 7.10
C ALA A 1 -15.41 12.93 6.40
N VAL A 2 -15.55 12.97 5.07
CA VAL A 2 -16.58 12.20 4.34
C VAL A 2 -16.33 10.69 4.41
N THR A 3 -15.10 10.26 4.10
CA THR A 3 -14.70 8.83 4.08
C THR A 3 -14.93 8.11 5.42
N ALA A 4 -14.70 8.80 6.54
CA ALA A 4 -14.92 8.24 7.87
C ALA A 4 -16.40 7.98 8.17
N LYS A 5 -17.29 8.87 7.71
CA LYS A 5 -18.74 8.73 7.87
C LYS A 5 -19.28 7.61 7.00
N GLU A 6 -18.86 7.56 5.74
CA GLU A 6 -19.23 6.48 4.81
C GLU A 6 -18.81 5.12 5.37
N LEU A 7 -17.56 4.99 5.84
CA LEU A 7 -17.09 3.75 6.44
C LEU A 7 -17.86 3.38 7.72
N THR A 8 -18.25 4.36 8.54
CA THR A 8 -19.08 4.10 9.73
C THR A 8 -20.46 3.57 9.35
N GLU A 9 -21.07 4.14 8.30
CA GLU A 9 -22.37 3.70 7.79
C GLU A 9 -22.28 2.30 7.18
N ASP A 10 -21.22 2.00 6.41
CA ASP A 10 -20.97 0.68 5.85
C ASP A 10 -20.77 -0.38 6.95
N ILE A 11 -19.96 -0.09 7.97
CA ILE A 11 -19.72 -1.05 9.05
C ILE A 11 -21.01 -1.33 9.84
N LYS A 12 -21.80 -0.30 10.14
CA LYS A 12 -23.06 -0.49 10.86
C LYS A 12 -24.14 -1.16 10.01
N GLY A 13 -24.23 -0.80 8.74
CA GLY A 13 -25.28 -1.27 7.84
C GLY A 13 -24.97 -2.62 7.20
N TYR A 14 -23.78 -2.79 6.63
CA TYR A 14 -23.40 -3.97 5.86
C TYR A 14 -22.79 -5.07 6.74
N LEU A 15 -21.95 -4.71 7.71
CA LEU A 15 -21.37 -5.69 8.65
C LEU A 15 -22.25 -5.91 9.89
N GLU A 16 -23.32 -5.13 10.07
CA GLU A 16 -24.25 -5.21 11.22
C GLU A 16 -23.57 -5.03 12.60
N ILE A 17 -22.48 -4.24 12.66
CA ILE A 17 -21.71 -4.01 13.88
C ILE A 17 -22.20 -2.72 14.57
N ASP A 18 -23.26 -2.84 15.37
CA ASP A 18 -23.86 -1.72 16.11
C ASP A 18 -22.99 -1.18 17.26
N ALA A 19 -22.05 -2.00 17.75
CA ALA A 19 -21.18 -1.65 18.88
C ALA A 19 -20.15 -0.55 18.53
N LEU A 20 -19.92 -0.31 17.23
CA LEU A 20 -19.11 0.79 16.71
C LEU A 20 -19.79 2.13 17.00
N LYS A 21 -19.08 3.06 17.64
CA LYS A 21 -19.58 4.41 17.91
C LYS A 21 -19.16 5.38 16.83
N ASP A 22 -17.87 5.41 16.54
CA ASP A 22 -17.26 6.34 15.59
C ASP A 22 -16.04 5.70 14.91
N VAL A 23 -15.72 6.21 13.72
CA VAL A 23 -14.51 5.84 12.98
C VAL A 23 -13.73 7.09 12.68
N ARG A 24 -12.43 7.08 13.01
CA ARG A 24 -11.49 8.09 12.54
C ARG A 24 -10.54 7.46 11.53
N VAL A 25 -10.34 8.16 10.42
CA VAL A 25 -9.40 7.76 9.36
C VAL A 25 -8.29 8.79 9.31
N LEU A 26 -7.04 8.34 9.49
CA LEU A 26 -5.85 9.16 9.35
C LEU A 26 -5.06 8.70 8.13
N VAL A 27 -4.50 9.67 7.41
CA VAL A 27 -3.53 9.40 6.37
C VAL A 27 -2.15 9.50 7.01
N ARG A 28 -1.41 8.39 7.00
CA ARG A 28 -0.03 8.32 7.48
C ARG A 28 0.89 8.52 6.28
N TYR A 29 1.82 9.45 6.42
CA TYR A 29 2.96 9.62 5.52
C TYR A 29 4.21 9.25 6.30
N ASP A 30 4.92 8.22 5.86
CA ASP A 30 6.30 7.99 6.29
C ASP A 30 7.21 8.69 5.28
N VAL A 31 8.13 9.53 5.76
CA VAL A 31 8.98 10.37 4.93
C VAL A 31 10.45 10.20 5.35
N GLU A 32 11.32 10.01 4.38
CA GLU A 32 12.78 9.92 4.53
C GLU A 32 13.46 10.77 3.44
N ASN A 33 14.73 11.15 3.66
CA ASN A 33 15.55 11.92 2.72
C ASN A 33 14.95 13.29 2.34
N ILE A 34 14.48 14.02 3.35
CA ILE A 34 13.97 15.39 3.21
C ILE A 34 14.68 16.30 4.21
N SER A 35 15.03 17.52 3.81
CA SER A 35 15.52 18.52 4.77
C SER A 35 14.43 19.01 5.71
N ASP A 36 14.82 19.42 6.93
CA ASP A 36 13.88 19.99 7.91
C ASP A 36 13.12 21.20 7.36
N GLU A 37 13.78 22.04 6.55
CA GLU A 37 13.13 23.22 5.94
C GLU A 37 12.02 22.80 4.97
N THR A 38 12.30 21.88 4.06
CA THR A 38 11.31 21.38 3.10
C THR A 38 10.20 20.62 3.82
N TYR A 39 10.54 19.80 4.82
CA TYR A 39 9.57 19.06 5.63
C TYR A 39 8.56 19.99 6.32
N ASN A 40 9.05 21.03 7.02
CA ASN A 40 8.18 21.98 7.71
C ASN A 40 7.22 22.70 6.75
N ARG A 41 7.69 23.01 5.52
CA ARG A 41 6.83 23.58 4.47
C ARG A 41 5.82 22.54 3.95
N ALA A 42 6.25 21.32 3.73
CA ALA A 42 5.44 20.23 3.20
C ALA A 42 4.29 19.85 4.14
N LEU A 43 4.46 19.95 5.47
CA LEU A 43 3.43 19.67 6.46
C LEU A 43 2.10 20.38 6.18
N THR A 44 2.15 21.65 5.76
CA THR A 44 0.96 22.50 5.56
C THR A 44 0.58 22.72 4.11
N SER A 45 1.41 22.27 3.17
CA SER A 45 1.23 22.50 1.72
C SER A 45 1.07 21.22 0.90
N VAL A 46 1.55 20.09 1.41
CA VAL A 46 1.52 18.79 0.71
C VAL A 46 0.79 17.74 1.54
N PHE A 47 1.13 17.60 2.82
CA PHE A 47 0.62 16.51 3.66
C PHE A 47 -0.71 16.81 4.35
N SER A 48 -1.15 18.07 4.35
CA SER A 48 -2.42 18.46 4.97
C SER A 48 -3.04 19.69 4.31
N GLU A 49 -4.33 19.84 4.53
CA GLU A 49 -5.05 21.10 4.32
C GLU A 49 -5.28 21.78 5.69
N PRO A 50 -4.54 22.85 6.05
CA PRO A 50 -4.59 23.45 7.38
C PRO A 50 -5.96 23.84 7.94
N PRO A 51 -6.96 24.30 7.13
CA PRO A 51 -8.27 24.64 7.69
C PRO A 51 -9.17 23.44 7.96
N VAL A 52 -8.81 22.23 7.48
CA VAL A 52 -9.69 21.04 7.50
C VAL A 52 -9.06 19.87 8.26
N ASP A 53 -7.73 19.77 8.23
CA ASP A 53 -7.00 18.63 8.76
C ASP A 53 -6.26 18.95 10.06
N ASN A 54 -6.12 17.93 10.90
CA ASN A 54 -5.22 17.95 12.04
C ASN A 54 -3.95 17.18 11.68
N VAL A 55 -2.80 17.82 11.85
CA VAL A 55 -1.49 17.19 11.65
C VAL A 55 -0.96 16.69 12.98
N TYR A 56 -0.49 15.45 12.99
CA TYR A 56 0.18 14.83 14.13
C TYR A 56 1.50 14.26 13.65
N GLU A 57 2.56 14.47 14.42
CA GLU A 57 3.89 13.95 14.14
C GLU A 57 4.19 12.82 15.11
N GLU A 58 4.65 11.67 14.58
CA GLU A 58 5.03 10.43 15.28
C GLU A 58 3.88 9.73 16.04
N THR A 59 3.06 10.46 16.79
CA THR A 59 1.98 9.94 17.63
C THR A 59 0.74 10.82 17.52
N PHE A 60 -0.43 10.22 17.66
CA PHE A 60 -1.70 10.92 17.66
C PHE A 60 -2.55 10.49 18.85
N PRO A 61 -3.45 11.35 19.36
CA PRO A 61 -4.30 11.00 20.49
C PRO A 61 -5.43 10.04 20.07
N TYR A 62 -5.59 8.95 20.82
CA TYR A 62 -6.75 8.06 20.75
C TYR A 62 -7.01 7.44 22.13
N ASP A 63 -8.25 7.00 22.36
CA ASP A 63 -8.63 6.31 23.59
C ASP A 63 -8.22 4.82 23.50
N ALA A 64 -7.07 4.47 24.07
CA ALA A 64 -6.55 3.10 24.01
C ALA A 64 -7.42 2.07 24.76
N ASP A 65 -8.28 2.51 25.68
CA ASP A 65 -9.16 1.61 26.45
C ASP A 65 -10.47 1.31 25.71
N ASN A 66 -10.91 2.21 24.82
CA ASN A 66 -12.20 2.12 24.11
C ASN A 66 -12.07 2.08 22.59
N SER A 67 -10.86 2.08 22.05
CA SER A 67 -10.63 2.10 20.61
C SER A 67 -9.65 1.04 20.16
N LYS A 68 -9.91 0.48 18.97
CA LYS A 68 -9.00 -0.41 18.26
C LYS A 68 -8.39 0.30 17.06
N VAL A 69 -7.11 0.08 16.82
CA VAL A 69 -6.35 0.76 15.76
C VAL A 69 -5.66 -0.25 14.86
N PHE A 70 -5.72 -0.03 13.56
CA PHE A 70 -4.92 -0.77 12.57
C PHE A 70 -4.58 0.14 11.39
N SER A 71 -3.52 -0.21 10.65
CA SER A 71 -3.10 0.53 9.47
C SER A 71 -3.06 -0.38 8.25
N VAL A 72 -3.36 0.19 7.10
CA VAL A 72 -3.39 -0.49 5.80
C VAL A 72 -2.46 0.24 4.85
N GLU A 73 -1.53 -0.47 4.24
CA GLU A 73 -0.61 0.06 3.22
C GLU A 73 -0.71 -0.74 1.92
N PHE A 74 -0.25 -0.15 0.82
CA PHE A 74 -0.14 -0.87 -0.45
C PHE A 74 0.95 -1.95 -0.38
N LEU A 75 0.71 -3.08 -1.06
CA LEU A 75 1.70 -4.14 -1.21
C LEU A 75 2.94 -3.62 -1.96
N PRO A 76 4.15 -4.12 -1.63
CA PRO A 76 5.35 -3.78 -2.39
C PRO A 76 5.16 -4.05 -3.89
N GLY A 77 5.47 -3.06 -4.73
CA GLY A 77 5.31 -3.13 -6.18
C GLY A 77 3.94 -2.67 -6.70
N GLN A 78 2.95 -2.44 -5.83
CA GLN A 78 1.72 -1.76 -6.21
C GLN A 78 1.95 -0.26 -6.32
N PHE A 79 1.26 0.38 -7.27
CA PHE A 79 1.37 1.81 -7.47
C PHE A 79 0.55 2.57 -6.43
N ASP A 80 1.24 3.21 -5.49
CA ASP A 80 0.64 4.16 -4.55
C ASP A 80 0.62 5.56 -5.19
N GLN A 81 -0.53 5.92 -5.77
CA GLN A 81 -0.73 7.22 -6.40
C GLN A 81 -0.53 8.39 -5.42
N ARG A 82 -0.86 8.21 -4.14
CA ARG A 82 -0.76 9.27 -3.14
C ARG A 82 0.69 9.49 -2.72
N ALA A 83 1.44 8.41 -2.48
CA ALA A 83 2.88 8.49 -2.24
C ALA A 83 3.59 9.18 -3.40
N ASP A 84 3.32 8.74 -4.64
CA ASP A 84 3.93 9.33 -5.84
C ASP A 84 3.60 10.82 -5.96
N SER A 85 2.32 11.20 -5.80
CA SER A 85 1.90 12.60 -5.83
C SER A 85 2.59 13.44 -4.76
N ALA A 86 2.74 12.90 -3.54
CA ALA A 86 3.43 13.59 -2.46
C ALA A 86 4.92 13.80 -2.77
N VAL A 87 5.60 12.80 -3.35
CA VAL A 87 7.01 12.91 -3.78
C VAL A 87 7.15 14.05 -4.79
N GLN A 88 6.30 14.08 -5.82
CA GLN A 88 6.33 15.13 -6.83
C GLN A 88 6.08 16.52 -6.21
N CYS A 89 5.10 16.64 -5.32
CA CYS A 89 4.79 17.89 -4.64
C CYS A 89 5.95 18.38 -3.76
N VAL A 90 6.64 17.48 -3.06
CA VAL A 90 7.84 17.85 -2.28
C VAL A 90 8.97 18.32 -3.20
N LYS A 91 9.20 17.63 -4.33
CA LYS A 91 10.18 18.07 -5.34
C LYS A 91 9.85 19.43 -5.95
N PHE A 92 8.58 19.82 -6.03
CA PHE A 92 8.21 21.17 -6.42
C PHE A 92 8.52 22.23 -5.35
N LEU A 93 8.58 21.87 -4.07
CA LEU A 93 9.01 22.78 -3.01
C LEU A 93 10.52 23.02 -3.02
N ASN A 94 11.28 21.98 -3.38
CA ASN A 94 12.73 21.99 -3.54
C ASN A 94 13.16 20.85 -4.49
N GLU A 95 13.72 21.21 -5.65
CA GLU A 95 14.08 20.26 -6.72
C GLU A 95 15.29 19.38 -6.39
N ASP A 96 16.12 19.80 -5.43
CA ASP A 96 17.32 19.08 -5.01
C ASP A 96 17.02 17.94 -4.00
N GLU A 97 15.76 17.81 -3.56
CA GLU A 97 15.35 16.75 -2.63
C GLU A 97 15.08 15.45 -3.38
N GLU A 98 15.49 14.33 -2.77
CA GLU A 98 15.18 12.98 -3.23
C GLU A 98 14.36 12.24 -2.16
N PRO A 99 13.13 12.72 -1.85
CA PRO A 99 12.36 12.19 -0.75
C PRO A 99 11.84 10.79 -1.08
N VAL A 100 11.90 9.90 -0.09
CA VAL A 100 11.22 8.60 -0.13
C VAL A 100 9.97 8.72 0.73
N ILE A 101 8.80 8.58 0.12
CA ILE A 101 7.52 8.70 0.81
C ILE A 101 6.74 7.41 0.63
N LYS A 102 6.23 6.86 1.73
CA LYS A 102 5.25 5.77 1.74
C LYS A 102 3.98 6.27 2.42
N THR A 103 2.83 5.74 2.00
CA THR A 103 1.56 6.07 2.66
C THR A 103 0.85 4.84 3.20
N ALA A 104 0.16 5.06 4.31
CA ALA A 104 -0.76 4.10 4.87
C ALA A 104 -2.04 4.83 5.33
N THR A 105 -3.13 4.08 5.43
CA THR A 105 -4.37 4.56 6.02
C THR A 105 -4.53 3.93 7.39
N THR A 106 -4.58 4.75 8.43
CA THR A 106 -4.78 4.30 9.81
C THR A 106 -6.23 4.51 10.22
N TYR A 107 -6.87 3.43 10.66
CA TYR A 107 -8.24 3.43 11.15
C TYR A 107 -8.23 3.37 12.67
N VAL A 108 -8.99 4.25 13.30
CA VAL A 108 -9.28 4.24 14.74
C VAL A 108 -10.77 3.97 14.89
N LEU A 109 -11.11 2.81 15.43
CA LEU A 109 -12.47 2.36 15.63
C LEU A 109 -12.83 2.55 17.09
N GLU A 110 -13.72 3.49 17.40
CA GLU A 110 -14.17 3.73 18.77
C GLU A 110 -15.44 2.90 19.04
N GLY A 111 -15.45 2.12 20.12
CA GLY A 111 -16.60 1.27 20.44
C GLY A 111 -16.21 -0.01 21.15
N ASN A 112 -17.20 -0.69 21.73
CA ASN A 112 -16.98 -1.97 22.40
C ASN A 112 -17.04 -3.12 21.38
N ILE A 113 -16.09 -3.13 20.46
CA ILE A 113 -16.03 -4.07 19.33
C ILE A 113 -15.28 -5.33 19.76
N SER A 114 -15.90 -6.49 19.57
CA SER A 114 -15.26 -7.79 19.81
C SER A 114 -14.07 -8.02 18.89
N ASP A 115 -13.24 -9.02 19.19
CA ASP A 115 -12.09 -9.36 18.32
C ASP A 115 -12.55 -9.93 16.97
N GLU A 116 -13.67 -10.65 16.96
CA GLU A 116 -14.28 -11.21 15.74
C GLU A 116 -14.80 -10.09 14.81
N GLU A 117 -15.52 -9.11 15.36
CA GLU A 117 -15.98 -7.94 14.61
C GLU A 117 -14.81 -7.08 14.13
N PHE A 118 -13.76 -6.95 14.93
CA PHE A 118 -12.55 -6.22 14.53
C PHE A 118 -11.88 -6.83 13.29
N GLU A 119 -11.74 -8.16 13.26
CA GLU A 119 -11.20 -8.86 12.09
C GLU A 119 -12.13 -8.76 10.87
N GLN A 120 -13.45 -8.74 11.05
CA GLN A 120 -14.39 -8.49 9.95
C GLN A 120 -14.19 -7.10 9.34
N ILE A 121 -14.05 -6.07 10.18
CA ILE A 121 -13.79 -4.69 9.72
C ILE A 121 -12.44 -4.62 8.99
N LYS A 122 -11.40 -5.27 9.51
CA LYS A 122 -10.10 -5.34 8.83
C LYS A 122 -10.21 -5.97 7.45
N ASN A 123 -10.88 -7.12 7.32
CA ASN A 123 -11.09 -7.80 6.04
C ASN A 123 -11.93 -6.97 5.06
N TYR A 124 -12.81 -6.10 5.56
CA TYR A 124 -13.55 -5.16 4.73
C TYR A 124 -12.67 -4.02 4.21
N CYS A 125 -11.77 -3.50 5.06
CA CYS A 125 -10.88 -2.39 4.71
C CYS A 125 -9.63 -2.81 3.90
N ILE A 126 -9.19 -4.05 4.02
CA ILE A 126 -7.98 -4.56 3.35
C ILE A 126 -8.40 -5.31 2.08
N ASN A 127 -7.95 -4.81 0.93
CA ASN A 127 -8.11 -5.53 -0.34
C ASN A 127 -6.89 -6.43 -0.57
N PRO A 128 -7.04 -7.77 -0.57
CA PRO A 128 -5.92 -8.71 -0.63
C PRO A 128 -5.14 -8.65 -1.96
N VAL A 129 -5.67 -7.98 -2.98
CA VAL A 129 -5.00 -7.84 -4.28
C VAL A 129 -3.96 -6.72 -4.26
N ASP A 130 -4.21 -5.63 -3.52
CA ASP A 130 -3.41 -4.41 -3.59
C ASP A 130 -2.81 -3.95 -2.26
N SER A 131 -3.34 -4.40 -1.13
CA SER A 131 -3.04 -3.84 0.18
C SER A 131 -2.87 -4.91 1.25
N ARG A 132 -2.19 -4.52 2.33
CA ARG A 132 -1.96 -5.35 3.52
C ARG A 132 -2.04 -4.51 4.79
N GLU A 133 -2.27 -5.20 5.91
CA GLU A 133 -2.08 -4.60 7.22
C GLU A 133 -0.61 -4.25 7.45
N THR A 134 -0.37 -3.09 8.05
CA THR A 134 0.95 -2.63 8.48
C THR A 134 0.89 -2.19 9.94
N GLY A 135 2.03 -2.30 10.61
CA GLY A 135 2.15 -1.92 12.01
C GLY A 135 2.19 -0.40 12.21
N LEU A 136 2.08 0.02 13.47
CA LEU A 136 2.25 1.42 13.86
C LEU A 136 3.71 1.79 14.13
N GLU A 137 4.61 0.80 14.11
CA GLU A 137 6.03 1.03 14.28
C GLU A 137 6.61 1.90 13.17
N LYS A 138 7.55 2.75 13.58
CA LYS A 138 8.35 3.55 12.66
C LYS A 138 9.42 2.64 12.05
N PRO A 139 9.45 2.47 10.72
CA PRO A 139 10.52 1.74 10.08
C PRO A 139 11.85 2.48 10.23
N GLU A 140 12.96 1.75 10.29
CA GLU A 140 14.30 2.36 10.34
C GLU A 140 14.66 3.04 9.01
N THR A 141 14.18 2.49 7.89
CA THR A 141 14.34 3.06 6.55
C THR A 141 13.14 2.72 5.67
N LEU A 142 12.79 3.64 4.78
CA LEU A 142 11.81 3.49 3.72
C LEU A 142 12.46 3.07 2.41
N VAL A 143 13.78 3.26 2.27
CA VAL A 143 14.56 2.79 1.14
C VAL A 143 14.41 1.28 1.04
N THR A 144 13.82 0.85 -0.07
CA THR A 144 13.65 -0.56 -0.36
C THR A 144 14.76 -0.94 -1.33
N GLU A 145 15.74 -1.71 -0.85
CA GLU A 145 16.75 -2.31 -1.73
C GLU A 145 16.08 -3.42 -2.53
N PHE A 146 15.79 -3.15 -3.80
CA PHE A 146 15.41 -4.18 -4.74
C PHE A 146 16.69 -4.82 -5.26
N GLU A 147 16.79 -6.15 -5.18
CA GLU A 147 17.81 -6.87 -5.94
C GLU A 147 17.62 -6.53 -7.41
N GLU A 148 18.71 -6.24 -8.12
CA GLU A 148 18.64 -6.07 -9.57
C GLU A 148 17.95 -7.29 -10.17
N PRO A 149 16.86 -7.12 -10.95
CA PRO A 149 16.18 -8.24 -11.55
C PRO A 149 17.20 -9.03 -12.37
N ALA A 150 17.15 -10.36 -12.24
CA ALA A 150 18.02 -11.22 -13.03
C ALA A 150 17.86 -10.89 -14.52
N ASP A 151 18.98 -10.93 -15.25
CA ASP A 151 18.97 -10.71 -16.69
C ASP A 151 17.92 -11.58 -17.39
N VAL A 152 17.36 -11.06 -18.47
CA VAL A 152 16.38 -11.77 -19.29
C VAL A 152 16.97 -13.14 -19.67
N ILE A 153 16.27 -14.20 -19.28
CA ILE A 153 16.72 -15.57 -19.55
C ILE A 153 16.71 -15.80 -21.06
N ILE A 154 17.87 -16.13 -21.61
CA ILE A 154 18.03 -16.49 -23.02
C ILE A 154 18.00 -18.00 -23.15
N PHE A 155 17.09 -18.53 -23.96
CA PHE A 155 17.00 -19.95 -24.27
C PHE A 155 17.78 -20.25 -25.57
N ASP A 156 19.05 -20.63 -25.42
CA ASP A 156 19.87 -21.07 -26.55
C ASP A 156 19.27 -22.31 -27.22
N GLY A 157 19.15 -22.27 -28.55
CA GLY A 157 18.61 -23.37 -29.33
C GLY A 157 17.10 -23.56 -29.22
N PHE A 158 16.35 -22.60 -28.68
CA PHE A 158 14.88 -22.67 -28.58
C PHE A 158 14.22 -23.07 -29.91
N LYS A 159 14.66 -22.48 -31.02
CA LYS A 159 14.17 -22.75 -32.37
C LYS A 159 14.40 -24.19 -32.84
N ASP A 160 15.48 -24.80 -32.38
CA ASP A 160 15.93 -26.14 -32.80
C ASP A 160 15.65 -27.21 -31.73
N MET A 161 15.01 -26.83 -30.62
CA MET A 161 14.71 -27.70 -29.50
C MET A 161 13.66 -28.75 -29.88
N ALA A 162 13.93 -30.02 -29.57
CA ALA A 162 12.98 -31.10 -29.80
C ALA A 162 11.72 -30.93 -28.93
N GLU A 163 10.60 -31.52 -29.34
CA GLU A 163 9.29 -31.31 -28.71
C GLU A 163 9.26 -31.72 -27.22
N GLU A 164 9.92 -32.82 -26.84
CA GLU A 164 10.00 -33.26 -25.43
C GLU A 164 10.69 -32.24 -24.51
N PRO A 165 11.95 -31.82 -24.77
CA PRO A 165 12.60 -30.79 -23.94
C PRO A 165 11.93 -29.42 -24.05
N LEU A 166 11.28 -29.09 -25.17
CA LEU A 166 10.50 -27.87 -25.31
C LEU A 166 9.26 -27.87 -24.39
N LYS A 167 8.64 -29.04 -24.22
CA LYS A 167 7.49 -29.21 -23.33
C LYS A 167 7.90 -29.12 -21.86
N GLU A 168 9.03 -29.73 -21.49
CA GLU A 168 9.59 -29.58 -20.14
C GLU A 168 9.89 -28.10 -19.83
N LEU A 169 10.47 -27.38 -20.80
CA LEU A 169 10.69 -25.95 -20.69
C LEU A 169 9.37 -25.18 -20.51
N TYR A 170 8.36 -25.45 -21.34
CA TYR A 170 7.03 -24.85 -21.22
C TYR A 170 6.41 -25.05 -19.83
N ASP A 171 6.46 -26.29 -19.32
CA ASP A 171 5.89 -26.64 -18.02
C ASP A 171 6.63 -25.93 -16.86
N SER A 172 7.93 -25.66 -17.02
CA SER A 172 8.73 -24.93 -16.02
C SER A 172 8.43 -23.42 -15.96
N LEU A 173 7.89 -22.84 -17.04
CA LEU A 173 7.67 -21.40 -17.16
C LEU A 173 6.31 -20.92 -16.63
N GLY A 174 5.36 -21.84 -16.38
CA GLY A 174 4.04 -21.51 -15.83
C GLY A 174 3.24 -20.53 -16.69
N LEU A 175 3.42 -20.57 -18.02
CA LEU A 175 2.84 -19.59 -18.94
C LEU A 175 1.31 -19.72 -19.03
N ALA A 176 0.62 -18.58 -19.12
CA ALA A 176 -0.84 -18.53 -19.31
C ALA A 176 -1.31 -18.87 -20.75
N MET A 177 -0.39 -19.12 -21.68
CA MET A 177 -0.68 -19.50 -23.07
C MET A 177 -0.70 -21.02 -23.26
N THR A 178 -1.25 -21.52 -24.37
CA THR A 178 -1.22 -22.96 -24.64
C THR A 178 0.13 -23.42 -25.19
N PHE A 179 0.46 -24.69 -25.03
CA PHE A 179 1.66 -25.27 -25.65
C PHE A 179 1.69 -25.11 -27.18
N LYS A 180 0.51 -25.04 -27.84
CA LYS A 180 0.43 -24.79 -29.29
C LYS A 180 0.88 -23.38 -29.67
N ASP A 181 0.55 -22.40 -28.84
CA ASP A 181 1.01 -21.02 -29.05
C ASP A 181 2.52 -20.92 -28.80
N PHE A 182 3.02 -21.66 -27.80
CA PHE A 182 4.46 -21.75 -27.52
C PHE A 182 5.25 -22.37 -28.69
N LEU A 183 4.72 -23.44 -29.31
CA LEU A 183 5.26 -24.01 -30.55
C LEU A 183 5.18 -23.02 -31.73
N HIS A 184 4.18 -22.14 -31.77
CA HIS A 184 4.09 -21.13 -32.82
C HIS A 184 5.25 -20.11 -32.72
N ILE A 185 5.63 -19.72 -31.50
CA ILE A 185 6.76 -18.82 -31.23
C ILE A 185 8.08 -19.45 -31.71
N GLN A 186 8.23 -20.77 -31.57
CA GLN A 186 9.42 -21.50 -32.07
C GLN A 186 9.63 -21.34 -33.59
N ASN A 187 8.55 -21.10 -34.34
CA ASN A 187 8.57 -20.96 -35.79
C ASN A 187 8.72 -19.52 -36.30
N TYR A 188 8.71 -18.52 -35.42
CA TYR A 188 8.89 -17.10 -35.76
C TYR A 188 10.37 -16.77 -36.02
#